data_AF-A0A402AIM1-F1
#
_entry.id   AF-A0A402AIM1-F1
#
_cell.length_a   1.000
_cell.length_b   1.000
_cell.length_c   1.000
_cell.angle_alpha   90.00
_cell.angle_beta   90.00
_cell.angle_gamma   90.00
#
_symmetry.space_group_name_H-M   'P 1'
#
loop_
_entity.id
_entity.type
_entity.pdbx_description
1 polymer ?
#
loop_
_entity_poly.entity_id
_entity_poly.type
_entity_poly.pdbx_seq_one_letter_code
_entity_poly.pdbx_strand_id
1 'polypeptide(L)'
;MQREIREETGILATDISEQLCLGLVYDLAMPHAELCFLTRLNISLAEVKQRKPEDSEIKTLHTLQVSRENLTHFILEKHGNISATGEPNLLLYGQLKYGAAWFASVTSSISNLPSVK
;
A
#
# COMPACT_ATOMS: atom_id res chain seq x y z
N MET A 1 11.46 3.58 8.36
CA MET A 1 9.98 3.48 8.34
C MET A 1 9.28 4.57 9.14
N GLN A 2 9.30 4.59 10.48
CA GLN A 2 8.52 5.61 11.24
C GLN A 2 8.93 7.07 10.91
N ARG A 3 10.21 7.31 10.66
CA ARG A 3 10.72 8.62 10.19
C ARG A 3 10.07 9.03 8.87
N GLU A 4 10.14 8.17 7.84
CA GLU A 4 9.54 8.44 6.52
C GLU A 4 8.03 8.62 6.57
N ILE A 5 7.32 7.82 7.38
CA ILE A 5 5.87 8.01 7.60
C ILE A 5 5.61 9.43 8.12
N ARG A 6 6.38 9.90 9.11
CA ARG A 6 6.23 11.25 9.64
C ARG A 6 6.57 12.31 8.60
N GLU A 7 7.69 12.16 7.91
CA GLU A 7 8.17 13.11 6.91
C GLU A 7 7.14 13.29 5.78
N GLU A 8 6.56 12.19 5.28
CA GLU A 8 5.65 12.19 4.12
C GLU A 8 4.15 12.38 4.46
N THR A 9 3.76 12.24 5.73
CA THR A 9 2.33 12.29 6.10
C THR A 9 2.01 13.15 7.33
N GLY A 10 3.01 13.51 8.14
CA GLY A 10 2.81 14.16 9.44
C GLY A 10 2.24 13.24 10.53
N ILE A 11 2.17 11.93 10.27
CA ILE A 11 1.75 10.91 11.24
C ILE A 11 2.89 10.64 12.21
N LEU A 12 2.63 10.79 13.50
CA LEU A 12 3.61 10.63 14.56
C LEU A 12 3.67 9.17 15.02
N ALA A 13 4.79 8.79 15.63
CA ALA A 13 4.93 7.44 16.21
C ALA A 13 3.87 7.13 17.27
N THR A 14 3.37 8.15 17.99
CA THR A 14 2.29 8.02 18.99
C THR A 14 0.93 7.74 18.37
N ASP A 15 0.74 8.06 17.10
CA ASP A 15 -0.50 7.79 16.36
C ASP A 15 -0.57 6.34 15.85
N ILE A 16 0.55 5.61 15.89
CA ILE A 16 0.68 4.24 15.40
C ILE A 16 0.33 3.26 16.53
N SER A 17 -0.67 2.42 16.30
CA SER A 17 -1.05 1.35 17.23
C SER A 17 -0.23 0.08 17.02
N GLU A 18 0.06 -0.26 15.76
CA GLU A 18 0.83 -1.44 15.39
C GLU A 18 1.50 -1.26 14.02
N GLN A 19 2.61 -1.97 13.83
CA GLN A 19 3.30 -2.08 12.56
C GLN A 19 3.67 -3.54 12.32
N LEU A 20 3.19 -4.10 11.21
CA LEU A 20 3.37 -5.50 10.85
C LEU A 20 4.14 -5.58 9.53
N CYS A 21 5.26 -6.31 9.52
CA CYS A 21 5.93 -6.67 8.27
C CYS A 21 5.09 -7.71 7.54
N LEU A 22 4.64 -7.38 6.33
CA LEU A 22 3.83 -8.26 5.49
C LEU A 22 4.71 -9.18 4.63
N GLY A 23 5.92 -8.74 4.28
CA GLY A 23 6.83 -9.50 3.45
C GLY A 23 7.93 -8.67 2.84
N LEU A 24 8.66 -9.29 1.91
CA LEU A 24 9.74 -8.71 1.13
C LEU A 24 9.37 -8.77 -0.35
N VAL A 25 9.62 -7.69 -1.07
CA VAL A 25 9.45 -7.58 -2.52
C VAL A 25 10.78 -7.23 -3.12
N TYR A 26 11.09 -7.78 -4.29
CA TYR A 26 12.28 -7.41 -5.05
C TYR A 26 11.83 -6.67 -6.31
N ASP A 27 12.18 -5.40 -6.40
CA ASP A 27 11.93 -4.60 -7.60
C ASP A 27 12.99 -4.98 -8.66
N LEU A 28 12.54 -5.39 -9.84
CA LEU A 28 13.43 -5.73 -10.96
C LEU A 28 13.77 -4.51 -11.83
N ALA A 29 12.93 -3.46 -11.81
CA ALA A 29 13.16 -2.23 -12.56
C ALA A 29 14.23 -1.37 -11.86
N MET A 30 14.17 -1.30 -10.54
CA MET A 30 15.24 -0.79 -9.69
C MET A 30 15.72 -1.94 -8.80
N PRO A 31 16.86 -2.58 -9.08
CA PRO A 31 17.30 -3.81 -8.42
C PRO A 31 17.58 -3.69 -6.91
N HIS A 32 16.53 -3.62 -6.10
CA HIS A 32 16.61 -3.56 -4.64
C HIS A 32 15.42 -4.27 -3.99
N ALA A 33 15.64 -4.73 -2.76
CA ALA A 33 14.61 -5.37 -1.97
C ALA A 33 13.93 -4.33 -1.07
N GLU A 34 12.60 -4.37 -0.99
CA GLU A 34 11.81 -3.54 -0.10
C GLU A 34 10.98 -4.39 0.86
N LEU A 35 10.94 -3.96 2.13
CA LEU A 35 10.05 -4.54 3.13
C LEU A 35 8.70 -3.82 3.07
N CYS A 36 7.63 -4.60 2.90
CA CYS A 36 6.27 -4.08 2.92
C CYS A 36 5.71 -4.14 4.33
N PHE A 37 5.16 -3.02 4.81
CA PHE A 37 4.56 -2.92 6.13
C PHE A 37 3.10 -2.50 6.08
N LEU A 38 2.28 -3.10 6.94
CA LEU A 38 0.99 -2.56 7.36
C LEU A 38 1.22 -1.71 8.62
N THR A 39 0.85 -0.43 8.55
CA THR A 39 0.81 0.46 9.72
C THR A 39 -0.64 0.72 10.07
N ARG A 40 -1.06 0.37 11.30
CA ARG A 40 -2.38 0.76 11.80
C ARG A 40 -2.25 1.94 12.75
N LEU A 41 -3.25 2.80 12.67
CA LEU A 41 -3.32 4.02 13.44
C LEU A 41 -4.40 3.91 14.52
N ASN A 42 -4.18 4.57 15.64
CA ASN A 42 -5.18 4.76 16.69
C ASN A 42 -5.98 6.09 16.55
N ILE A 43 -5.68 6.88 15.52
CA ILE A 43 -6.38 8.12 15.17
C ILE A 43 -7.36 7.93 14.02
N SER A 44 -8.34 8.83 13.93
CA SER A 44 -9.38 8.78 12.89
C SER A 44 -8.86 9.21 11.51
N LEU A 45 -9.55 8.80 10.43
CA LEU A 45 -9.25 9.29 9.08
C LEU A 45 -9.39 10.82 8.97
N ALA A 46 -10.30 11.42 9.74
CA ALA A 46 -10.46 12.88 9.77
C ALA A 46 -9.21 13.57 10.33
N GLU A 47 -8.61 13.01 11.39
CA GLU A 47 -7.35 13.52 11.94
C GLU A 47 -6.17 13.28 11.00
N VAL A 48 -6.10 12.12 10.33
CA VAL A 48 -5.07 11.84 9.30
C VAL A 48 -5.09 12.93 8.23
N LYS A 49 -6.27 13.32 7.74
CA LYS A 49 -6.43 14.36 6.71
C LYS A 49 -6.02 15.77 7.18
N GLN A 50 -5.88 16.00 8.48
CA GLN A 50 -5.44 17.27 9.04
C GLN A 50 -3.93 17.31 9.28
N ARG A 51 -3.23 16.17 9.18
CA ARG A 51 -1.77 16.13 9.32
C ARG A 51 -1.09 16.82 8.14
N LYS A 52 0.08 17.36 8.42
CA LYS A 52 0.91 18.07 7.45
C LYS A 52 2.25 17.35 7.34
N PRO A 53 2.67 16.95 6.13
CA PRO A 53 3.98 16.37 5.94
C PRO A 53 5.06 17.42 6.22
N GLU A 54 6.26 16.94 6.58
CA GLU A 54 7.48 17.74 6.69
C GLU A 54 8.09 17.96 5.29
N ASP A 55 7.89 16.99 4.40
CA ASP A 55 8.34 17.03 3.00
C ASP A 55 7.19 17.25 2.00
N SER A 56 7.53 17.41 0.73
CA SER A 56 6.64 17.74 -0.39
C SER A 56 6.79 16.79 -1.58
N GLU A 57 7.45 15.64 -1.40
CA GLU A 57 7.55 14.60 -2.43
C GLU A 57 6.15 14.06 -2.81
N ILE A 58 5.34 13.71 -1.79
CA ILE A 58 3.93 13.36 -2.00
C ILE A 58 3.08 14.63 -2.16
N LYS A 59 2.60 14.85 -3.37
CA LYS A 59 1.74 16.00 -3.71
C LYS A 59 0.27 15.82 -3.28
N THR A 60 -0.22 14.59 -3.32
CA THR A 60 -1.63 14.28 -3.06
C THR A 60 -1.78 12.98 -2.29
N LEU A 61 -2.61 13.01 -1.25
CA LEU A 61 -3.00 11.82 -0.50
C LEU A 61 -4.43 11.40 -0.88
N HIS A 62 -4.56 10.20 -1.44
CA HIS A 62 -5.85 9.60 -1.76
C HIS A 62 -6.21 8.54 -0.73
N THR A 63 -7.52 8.35 -0.50
CA THR A 63 -8.03 7.39 0.48
C THR A 63 -8.96 6.39 -0.19
N LEU A 64 -8.70 5.11 0.00
CA LEU A 64 -9.56 4.03 -0.46
C LEU A 64 -10.29 3.40 0.74
N GLN A 65 -11.61 3.40 0.72
CA GLN A 65 -12.39 2.59 1.66
C GLN A 65 -12.27 1.13 1.26
N VAL A 66 -11.51 0.37 2.05
CA VAL A 66 -11.15 -1.01 1.72
C VAL A 66 -12.33 -1.95 1.94
N SER A 67 -12.90 -2.44 0.85
CA SER A 67 -13.65 -3.71 0.75
C SER A 67 -12.88 -4.70 -0.12
N ARG A 68 -13.37 -5.94 -0.24
CA ARG A 68 -12.76 -6.96 -1.11
C ARG A 68 -12.83 -6.51 -2.56
N GLU A 69 -13.99 -6.00 -2.96
CA GLU A 69 -14.33 -5.54 -4.31
C GLU A 69 -13.53 -4.27 -4.67
N ASN A 70 -13.51 -3.28 -3.78
CA ASN A 70 -12.81 -2.01 -4.02
C ASN A 70 -11.30 -2.22 -4.15
N LEU A 71 -10.70 -3.07 -3.32
CA LEU A 71 -9.27 -3.35 -3.41
C LEU A 71 -8.92 -4.10 -4.69
N THR A 72 -9.69 -5.14 -5.03
CA THR A 72 -9.49 -5.86 -6.30
C THR A 72 -9.66 -4.93 -7.50
N HIS A 73 -10.73 -4.13 -7.54
CA HIS A 73 -10.97 -3.20 -8.63
C HIS A 73 -9.83 -2.18 -8.76
N PHE A 74 -9.40 -1.57 -7.66
CA PHE A 74 -8.31 -0.60 -7.66
C PHE A 74 -7.00 -1.19 -8.21
N ILE A 75 -6.61 -2.38 -7.75
CA ILE A 75 -5.38 -3.05 -8.21
C ILE A 75 -5.47 -3.34 -9.72
N LEU A 76 -6.58 -3.91 -10.19
CA LEU A 76 -6.73 -4.26 -11.61
C LEU A 76 -6.82 -3.02 -12.52
N GLU A 77 -7.55 -1.99 -12.09
CA GLU A 77 -7.72 -0.75 -12.87
C GLU A 77 -6.43 0.06 -12.94
N LYS A 78 -5.62 0.05 -11.88
CA LYS A 78 -4.37 0.82 -11.78
C LYS A 78 -3.12 0.00 -12.05
N HIS A 79 -3.25 -1.26 -12.46
CA HIS A 79 -2.12 -2.11 -12.79
C HIS A 79 -1.19 -1.42 -13.80
N GLY A 80 0.13 -1.49 -13.55
CA GLY A 80 1.15 -0.79 -14.33
C GLY A 80 1.27 0.73 -14.07
N ASN A 81 0.36 1.30 -13.28
CA ASN A 81 0.40 2.70 -12.81
C ASN A 81 0.43 2.79 -11.27
N ILE A 82 0.87 1.73 -10.62
CA ILE A 82 1.25 1.68 -9.21
C ILE A 82 2.76 1.41 -9.19
N SER A 83 3.50 1.95 -8.21
CA SER A 83 4.92 1.67 -8.08
C SER A 83 5.19 0.17 -7.99
N ALA A 84 6.38 -0.25 -8.42
CA ALA A 84 6.80 -1.65 -8.45
C ALA A 84 6.70 -2.33 -7.08
N THR A 85 6.75 -1.57 -5.97
CA THR A 85 6.59 -2.09 -4.61
C THR A 85 5.22 -1.79 -3.99
N GLY A 86 4.48 -0.82 -4.52
CA GLY A 86 3.14 -0.46 -4.07
C GLY A 86 2.09 -1.53 -4.40
N GLU A 87 2.09 -2.06 -5.62
CA GLU A 87 1.12 -3.09 -6.03
C GLU A 87 1.31 -4.40 -5.23
N PRO A 88 2.53 -4.93 -5.08
CA PRO A 88 2.79 -6.05 -4.17
C PRO A 88 2.38 -5.79 -2.73
N ASN A 89 2.62 -4.58 -2.19
CA ASN A 89 2.19 -4.24 -0.83
C ASN A 89 0.65 -4.33 -0.67
N LEU A 90 -0.11 -3.84 -1.66
CA LEU A 90 -1.57 -3.98 -1.67
C LEU A 90 -2.03 -5.44 -1.79
N LEU A 91 -1.33 -6.26 -2.57
CA LEU A 91 -1.60 -7.70 -2.69
C LEU A 91 -1.34 -8.43 -1.36
N LEU A 92 -0.22 -8.16 -0.69
CA LEU A 92 0.11 -8.75 0.61
C LEU A 92 -0.90 -8.31 1.68
N TYR A 93 -1.30 -7.04 1.68
CA TYR A 93 -2.35 -6.55 2.57
C TYR A 93 -3.69 -7.26 2.33
N GLY A 94 -4.09 -7.42 1.06
CA GLY A 94 -5.30 -8.13 0.71
C GLY A 94 -5.24 -9.63 1.04
N GLN A 95 -4.08 -10.28 0.90
CA GLN A 95 -3.86 -11.66 1.36
C GLN A 95 -4.06 -11.78 2.87
N LEU A 96 -3.49 -10.88 3.67
CA LEU A 96 -3.68 -10.85 5.12
C LEU A 96 -5.16 -10.68 5.49
N LYS A 97 -5.90 -9.82 4.77
CA LYS A 97 -7.29 -9.47 5.10
C LYS A 97 -8.34 -10.46 4.55
N TYR A 98 -8.11 -11.03 3.37
CA TYR A 98 -9.11 -11.83 2.62
C TYR A 98 -8.63 -13.25 2.30
N GLY A 99 -7.40 -13.61 2.68
CA GLY A 99 -6.84 -14.95 2.57
C GLY A 99 -6.18 -15.27 1.23
N ALA A 100 -5.51 -16.43 1.19
CA ALA A 100 -4.73 -16.88 0.04
C ALA A 100 -5.55 -17.08 -1.24
N ALA A 101 -6.83 -17.46 -1.11
CA ALA A 101 -7.72 -17.62 -2.27
C ALA A 101 -7.98 -16.28 -2.99
N TRP A 102 -8.13 -15.19 -2.23
CA TRP A 102 -8.26 -13.85 -2.83
C TRP A 102 -6.98 -13.46 -3.55
N PHE A 103 -5.83 -13.67 -2.90
CA PHE A 103 -4.51 -13.36 -3.47
C PHE A 103 -4.30 -14.08 -4.80
N ALA A 104 -4.50 -15.41 -4.82
CA ALA A 104 -4.35 -16.22 -6.03
C ALA A 104 -5.31 -15.79 -7.16
N SER A 105 -6.54 -15.40 -6.80
CA SER A 105 -7.51 -14.92 -7.79
C SER A 105 -7.06 -13.60 -8.43
N VAL A 106 -6.61 -12.62 -7.64
CA VAL A 106 -6.22 -11.31 -8.15
C VAL A 106 -4.92 -11.39 -8.95
N THR A 107 -3.92 -12.14 -8.48
CA THR A 107 -2.66 -12.31 -9.22
C THR A 107 -2.86 -13.04 -10.55
N SER A 108 -3.78 -14.02 -10.60
CA SER A 108 -4.19 -14.64 -11.85
C SER A 108 -4.86 -13.63 -12.79
N SER A 109 -5.75 -12.77 -12.29
CA SER A 109 -6.36 -11.71 -13.10
C SER A 109 -5.32 -10.72 -13.65
N ILE A 110 -4.34 -10.30 -12.84
CA ILE A 110 -3.25 -9.41 -13.27
C ILE A 110 -2.44 -10.07 -14.40
N SER A 111 -2.13 -11.36 -14.27
CA SER A 111 -1.33 -12.08 -15.29
C SER A 111 -2.02 -12.18 -16.65
N ASN A 112 -3.34 -11.96 -16.70
CA ASN A 112 -4.14 -11.92 -17.92
C ASN A 112 -4.31 -10.50 -18.49
N LEU A 113 -3.83 -9.46 -17.78
CA LEU A 113 -3.82 -8.10 -18.30
C LEU A 113 -2.71 -7.94 -19.34
N PRO A 114 -2.92 -7.09 -20.36
CA PRO A 114 -1.87 -6.78 -21.32
C PRO A 114 -0.67 -6.21 -20.58
N SER A 115 0.53 -6.75 -20.85
CA SER A 115 1.76 -6.22 -20.28
C SER A 115 1.91 -4.76 -20.68
N VAL A 116 1.85 -3.86 -19.70
CA VAL A 116 2.18 -2.45 -19.92
C VAL A 116 3.70 -2.41 -20.06
N LYS A 117 4.17 -2.12 -21.28
CA LYS A 117 5.59 -1.90 -21.59
C LYS A 117 6.03 -0.53 -21.12
#